data_AF-A0A520TT06-F1
#
_entry.id   AF-A0A520TT06-F1
#
_cell.length_a   1.000
_cell.length_b   1.000
_cell.length_c   1.000
_cell.angle_alpha   90.00
_cell.angle_beta   90.00
_cell.angle_gamma   90.00
#
_symmetry.space_group_name_H-M   'P 1'
#
loop_
_entity.id
_entity.type
_entity.pdbx_description
1 polymer ?
#
loop_
_entity_poly.entity_id
_entity_poly.type
_entity_poly.pdbx_seq_one_letter_code
_entity_poly.pdbx_strand_id
1 'polypeptide(L)' 'IPYGVPIYEQLISLSILVATFFAIVWFAAKIYRVGILMYGQKPSYKDLFKWLKY' A
#
# COMPACT_ATOMS: atom_id res chain seq x y z
N ILE A 1 15.21 21.44 -28.64
CA ILE A 1 15.05 20.09 -28.05
C ILE A 1 13.55 19.80 -28.08
N PRO A 2 12.99 19.18 -29.13
CA PRO A 2 11.63 19.55 -29.50
C PRO A 2 10.50 18.82 -28.78
N TYR A 3 10.72 17.91 -27.83
CA TYR A 3 9.63 17.37 -27.00
C TYR A 3 10.16 16.98 -25.61
N GLY A 4 10.07 17.90 -24.64
CA GLY A 4 10.13 17.51 -23.23
C GLY A 4 8.92 16.64 -22.91
N VAL A 5 9.09 15.64 -22.03
CA VAL A 5 7.99 14.81 -21.54
C VAL A 5 6.85 15.74 -21.07
N PRO A 6 5.63 15.60 -21.62
CA PRO A 6 4.51 16.44 -21.21
C PRO A 6 4.31 16.43 -19.70
N ILE A 7 4.06 17.60 -19.13
CA ILE A 7 3.91 17.79 -17.67
C ILE A 7 2.82 16.87 -17.10
N TYR A 8 1.75 16.59 -17.87
CA TYR A 8 0.68 15.70 -17.42
C TYR A 8 1.18 14.25 -17.20
N GLU A 9 2.15 13.76 -18.00
CA GLU A 9 2.71 12.41 -17.84
C GLU A 9 3.53 12.32 -16.56
N GLN A 10 4.31 13.36 -16.26
CA GLN A 10 5.09 13.47 -15.03
C GLN A 10 4.18 13.56 -13.80
N LEU A 11 3.12 14.37 -13.87
CA LEU A 11 2.15 14.51 -12.79
C LEU A 11 1.36 13.22 -12.55
N ILE A 12 0.93 12.52 -13.61
CA ILE A 12 0.24 11.24 -13.49
C ILE A 12 1.17 10.19 -12.87
N SER A 13 2.42 10.10 -13.36
CA SER A 13 3.42 9.19 -12.81
C SER A 13 3.65 9.43 -11.31
N LEU A 14 3.86 10.69 -10.93
CA LEU A 14 4.04 11.09 -9.53
C LEU A 14 2.79 10.81 -8.69
N SER A 15 1.60 11.08 -9.23
CA SER A 15 0.34 10.84 -8.53
C SER A 15 0.11 9.36 -8.28
N ILE A 16 0.36 8.50 -9.27
CA ILE A 16 0.27 7.04 -9.12
C ILE A 16 1.29 6.55 -8.09
N LEU A 17 2.53 7.03 -8.16
CA LEU A 17 3.57 6.68 -7.20
C LEU A 17 3.14 7.01 -5.76
N VAL A 18 2.71 8.25 -5.54
CA VAL A 18 2.31 8.74 -4.22
C VAL A 18 1.07 8.00 -3.72
N ALA A 19 0.05 7.83 -4.56
CA ALA A 19 -1.17 7.10 -4.21
C ALA A 19 -0.87 5.64 -3.84
N THR A 20 -0.03 4.96 -4.62
CA THR A 20 0.34 3.56 -4.37
C THR A 20 1.16 3.43 -3.10
N PHE A 21 2.10 4.36 -2.86
CA PHE A 21 2.87 4.41 -1.63
C PHE A 21 1.96 4.52 -0.40
N PHE A 22 1.03 5.48 -0.39
CA PHE A 22 0.09 5.64 0.71
C PHE A 22 -0.84 4.44 0.87
N ALA A 23 -1.33 3.85 -0.23
CA ALA A 23 -2.15 2.64 -0.18
C ALA A 23 -1.41 1.46 0.47
N ILE A 24 -0.15 1.23 0.09
CA ILE A 24 0.67 0.15 0.65
C ILE A 24 1.02 0.43 2.12
N VAL A 25 1.41 1.65 2.47
CA VAL A 25 1.72 2.00 3.88
C VAL A 25 0.48 1.85 4.76
N TRP A 26 -0.69 2.31 4.30
CA TRP A 26 -1.95 2.14 5.02
C TRP A 26 -2.30 0.65 5.22
N PHE A 27 -2.11 -0.17 4.19
CA PHE A 27 -2.32 -1.61 4.25
C PHE A 27 -1.37 -2.30 5.24
N ALA A 28 -0.07 -1.99 5.16
CA ALA A 28 0.95 -2.52 6.06
C ALA A 28 0.69 -2.09 7.51
N ALA A 29 0.29 -0.84 7.74
CA ALA A 29 -0.06 -0.34 9.07
C ALA A 29 -1.27 -1.08 9.66
N LYS A 30 -2.30 -1.40 8.86
CA LYS A 30 -3.43 -2.22 9.32
C LYS A 30 -3.01 -3.63 9.70
N ILE A 31 -2.19 -4.28 8.87
CA ILE A 31 -1.66 -5.62 9.18
C ILE A 31 -0.83 -5.58 10.45
N TYR A 32 0.06 -4.59 10.61
CA TYR A 32 0.91 -4.48 11.80
C TYR A 32 0.08 -4.27 13.08
N ARG A 33 -0.94 -3.40 13.01
CA ARG A 33 -1.84 -3.14 14.16
C ARG A 33 -2.56 -4.39 14.65
N VAL A 34 -2.96 -5.29 13.76
CA VAL A 34 -3.67 -6.53 14.13
C VAL A 34 -2.69 -7.64 14.46
N GLY A 35 -1.62 -7.78 13.67
CA GLY A 35 -0.62 -8.85 13.79
C GLY A 35 0.25 -8.75 15.04
N ILE A 36 0.47 -7.55 15.61
CA ILE A 36 1.29 -7.37 16.82
C ILE A 36 0.77 -8.16 18.03
N LEU A 37 -0.52 -8.48 18.07
CA LEU A 37 -1.15 -9.22 19.17
C LEU A 37 -1.14 -10.74 18.97
N MET A 38 -0.66 -11.22 17.82
CA MET A 38 -0.71 -12.63 17.45
C MET A 38 0.60 -13.34 17.73
N TYR A 39 0.81 -13.68 19.00
CA TYR A 39 1.94 -14.50 19.44
C TYR A 39 1.63 -15.99 19.30
N GLY A 40 2.52 -16.75 18.64
CA GLY A 40 2.47 -18.22 18.59
C GLY A 40 1.54 -18.83 17.53
N GLN A 41 0.69 -18.05 16.87
CA GLN A 41 -0.14 -18.51 15.75
C GLN A 41 0.48 -18.08 14.42
N LYS A 42 0.70 -19.02 13.49
CA LYS A 42 1.12 -18.69 12.13
C LYS A 42 -0.10 -18.19 11.35
N PRO A 43 -0.19 -16.89 11.01
CA PRO A 43 -1.34 -16.38 10.29
C PRO A 43 -1.40 -16.97 8.89
N SER A 44 -2.60 -17.35 8.46
CA SER A 44 -2.86 -17.82 7.10
C SER A 44 -3.24 -16.64 6.19
N TYR A 45 -3.18 -16.82 4.87
CA TYR A 45 -3.67 -15.84 3.89
C TYR A 45 -5.12 -15.41 4.14
N LYS A 46 -5.95 -16.31 4.68
CA LYS A 46 -7.34 -15.99 5.06
C LYS A 46 -7.40 -15.01 6.23
N ASP A 47 -6.48 -15.11 7.19
CA ASP A 47 -6.41 -14.22 8.35
C ASP A 47 -5.93 -12.83 7.95
N LEU A 48 -4.92 -12.76 7.08
CA LEU A 48 -4.47 -11.50 6.48
C LEU A 48 -5.63 -10.75 5.82
N PHE A 49 -6.44 -11.45 5.00
CA PHE A 49 -7.60 -10.82 4.34
C PHE A 49 -8.66 -10.34 5.34
N LYS A 50 -8.83 -11.07 6.44
CA LYS A 50 -9.74 -10.70 7.54
C LYS A 50 -9.26 -9.43 8.23
N TRP A 51 -7.95 -9.29 8.48
CA TRP A 51 -7.36 -8.09 9.12
C TRP A 51 -7.50 -6.84 8.27
N LEU A 52 -7.54 -6.96 6.95
CA LEU A 52 -7.77 -5.82 6.06
C LEU A 52 -9.18 -5.27 6.13
N LYS A 53 -10.15 -6.12 6.50
CA LYS A 53 -11.56 -5.78 6.65
C LYS A 53 -11.87 -5.13 8.01
N TYR A 54 -11.03 -5.40 9.02
CA TYR A 54 -11.04 -4.70 10.31
C TYR A 54 -10.38 -3.33 10.21
#